data_AF-A0A7W1EKS5-F1
#
_entry.id   AF-A0A7W1EKS5-F1
#
_cell.length_a   1.000
_cell.length_b   1.000
_cell.length_c   1.000
_cell.angle_alpha   90.00
_cell.angle_beta   90.00
_cell.angle_gamma   90.00
#
_symmetry.space_group_name_H-M   'P 1'
#
loop_
_entity.id
_entity.type
_entity.pdbx_description
1 polymer ?
#
loop_
_entity_poly.entity_id
_entity_poly.type
_entity_poly.pdbx_seq_one_letter_code
_entity_poly.pdbx_strand_id
1 'polypeptide(L)'
;MTSSDPIPALKKQLAREILGVLGVINQHVAAMALGVDQPRMSDVMHGRLGRFSLSKLIRLLAGIDHRVVVQIINDGSPDFRPFAVIRRRHLSRATANAASDRHSRPAASSARGADRTPSPPSSPRDGARLDW
;
A
#
# COMPACT_ATOMS: atom_id res chain seq x y z
N MET A 1 -4.12 -21.94 -8.71
CA MET A 1 -4.53 -21.28 -9.96
C MET A 1 -3.36 -20.41 -10.38
N THR A 2 -2.74 -20.71 -11.52
CA THR A 2 -1.54 -19.99 -11.97
C THR A 2 -1.88 -18.53 -12.17
N SER A 3 -1.32 -17.66 -11.33
CA SER A 3 -1.39 -16.21 -11.46
C SER A 3 -0.72 -15.85 -12.79
N SER A 4 -1.52 -15.84 -13.85
CA SER A 4 -1.08 -15.43 -15.18
C SER A 4 -0.86 -13.94 -15.11
N ASP A 5 0.33 -13.48 -15.49
CA ASP A 5 0.61 -12.05 -15.61
C ASP A 5 -0.54 -11.38 -16.41
N PRO A 6 -1.29 -10.43 -15.83
CA PRO A 6 -2.42 -9.81 -16.51
C PRO A 6 -1.98 -8.84 -17.62
N ILE A 7 -0.71 -8.41 -17.61
CA ILE A 7 -0.22 -7.35 -18.50
C ILE A 7 -0.36 -7.71 -19.99
N PRO A 8 0.03 -8.91 -20.48
CA PRO A 8 -0.14 -9.25 -21.89
C PRO A 8 -1.62 -9.28 -22.33
N ALA A 9 -2.53 -9.72 -21.46
CA ALA A 9 -3.96 -9.75 -21.75
C ALA A 9 -4.52 -8.32 -21.87
N LEU A 10 -4.17 -7.45 -20.93
CA LEU A 10 -4.58 -6.04 -20.95
C LEU A 10 -4.02 -5.31 -22.18
N LYS A 11 -2.75 -5.54 -22.55
CA LYS A 11 -2.18 -4.96 -23.78
C LYS A 11 -2.97 -5.39 -25.02
N LYS A 12 -3.30 -6.69 -25.15
CA LYS A 12 -4.09 -7.20 -26.27
C LYS A 12 -5.48 -6.58 -26.32
N GLN A 13 -6.12 -6.42 -25.16
CA GLN A 13 -7.42 -5.75 -25.08
C GLN A 13 -7.33 -4.31 -25.59
N LEU A 14 -6.39 -3.51 -25.07
CA LEU A 14 -6.23 -2.12 -25.52
C LEU A 14 -5.89 -2.02 -27.01
N ALA A 15 -5.04 -2.92 -27.53
CA ALA A 15 -4.72 -2.94 -28.96
C ALA A 15 -5.95 -3.25 -29.82
N ARG A 16 -6.81 -4.17 -29.38
CA ARG A 16 -8.07 -4.45 -30.07
C ARG A 16 -8.98 -3.23 -30.11
N GLU A 17 -9.12 -2.52 -29.00
CA GLU A 17 -9.93 -1.29 -28.95
C GLU A 17 -9.35 -0.23 -29.89
N ILE A 18 -8.03 -0.03 -29.91
CA ILE A 18 -7.37 0.89 -30.85
C ILE A 18 -7.72 0.53 -32.29
N LEU A 19 -7.61 -0.75 -32.66
CA LEU A 19 -7.91 -1.21 -34.02
C LEU A 19 -9.41 -1.10 -34.36
N GLY A 20 -10.29 -1.33 -33.39
CA GLY A 20 -11.74 -1.18 -33.55
C GLY A 20 -12.14 0.26 -33.89
N VAL A 21 -11.48 1.24 -33.25
CA VAL A 21 -11.73 2.67 -33.51
C VAL A 21 -11.21 3.11 -34.87
N LEU A 22 -10.04 2.63 -35.25
CA LEU A 22 -9.43 2.97 -36.54
C LEU A 22 -10.18 2.35 -37.73
N GLY A 23 -10.82 1.19 -37.54
CA GLY A 23 -11.53 0.49 -38.62
C GLY A 23 -10.58 0.01 -39.73
N VAL A 24 -11.07 -0.05 -40.99
CA VAL A 24 -10.34 -0.58 -42.15
C VAL A 24 -9.51 0.51 -42.85
N ILE A 25 -8.83 1.37 -42.08
CA ILE A 25 -7.96 2.40 -42.66
C ILE A 25 -6.54 1.87 -42.90
N ASN A 26 -5.88 2.44 -43.91
CA ASN A 26 -4.50 2.15 -44.24
C ASN A 26 -3.58 2.43 -43.03
N GLN A 27 -2.61 1.54 -42.78
CA GLN A 27 -1.64 1.63 -41.69
C GLN A 27 -0.93 3.01 -41.60
N HIS A 28 -0.60 3.62 -42.74
CA HIS A 28 0.04 4.95 -42.76
C HIS A 28 -0.89 6.04 -42.21
N VAL A 29 -2.17 5.99 -42.58
CA VAL A 29 -3.19 6.93 -42.10
C VAL A 29 -3.43 6.73 -40.61
N ALA A 30 -3.55 5.48 -40.17
CA ALA A 30 -3.66 5.14 -38.76
C ALA A 30 -2.47 5.64 -37.93
N ALA A 31 -1.25 5.48 -38.45
CA ALA A 31 -0.02 5.93 -37.79
C ALA A 31 -0.01 7.46 -37.60
N MET A 32 -0.38 8.20 -38.66
CA MET A 32 -0.49 9.67 -38.58
C MET A 32 -1.58 10.12 -37.60
N ALA A 33 -2.76 9.51 -37.66
CA ALA A 33 -3.87 9.84 -36.76
C ALA A 33 -3.51 9.62 -35.28
N LEU A 34 -2.71 8.57 -35.00
CA LEU A 34 -2.26 8.23 -33.65
C LEU A 34 -0.97 8.94 -33.21
N GLY A 35 -0.33 9.71 -34.09
CA GLY A 35 0.98 10.31 -33.80
C GLY A 35 2.06 9.28 -33.47
N VAL A 36 2.04 8.12 -34.15
CA VAL A 36 3.06 7.07 -34.02
C VAL A 36 3.74 6.83 -35.37
N ASP A 37 4.95 6.25 -35.34
CA ASP A 37 5.61 5.84 -36.56
C ASP A 37 4.88 4.63 -37.20
N GLN A 38 5.04 4.49 -38.53
CA GLN A 38 4.40 3.41 -39.29
C GLN A 38 4.82 2.00 -38.81
N PRO A 39 6.09 1.72 -38.48
CA PRO A 39 6.49 0.42 -37.93
C PRO A 39 5.77 0.07 -36.62
N ARG A 40 5.62 1.03 -35.71
CA ARG A 40 4.85 0.88 -34.46
C ARG A 40 3.39 0.60 -34.73
N MET A 41 2.79 1.27 -35.70
CA MET A 41 1.41 0.97 -36.10
C MET A 41 1.30 -0.46 -36.65
N SER A 42 2.28 -0.91 -37.43
CA SER A 42 2.36 -2.31 -37.89
C SER A 42 2.38 -3.28 -36.71
N ASP A 43 3.20 -2.99 -35.70
CA ASP A 43 3.32 -3.84 -34.52
C ASP A 43 2.00 -3.94 -33.77
N VAL A 44 1.23 -2.86 -33.66
CA VAL A 44 -0.13 -2.89 -33.08
C VAL A 44 -1.07 -3.75 -33.93
N MET A 45 -1.11 -3.55 -35.26
CA MET A 45 -1.98 -4.30 -36.17
C MET A 45 -1.70 -5.81 -36.17
N HIS A 46 -0.44 -6.20 -36.01
CA HIS A 46 -0.03 -7.61 -35.97
C HIS A 46 0.04 -8.20 -34.56
N GLY A 47 -0.38 -7.44 -33.53
CA GLY A 47 -0.37 -7.91 -32.14
C GLY A 47 1.02 -8.06 -31.51
N ARG A 48 2.07 -7.47 -32.11
CA ARG A 48 3.45 -7.44 -31.60
C ARG A 48 3.62 -6.35 -30.54
N LEU A 49 2.99 -6.54 -29.37
CA LEU A 49 2.90 -5.52 -28.32
C LEU A 49 4.07 -5.49 -27.32
N GLY A 50 5.14 -6.25 -27.58
CA GLY A 50 6.30 -6.35 -26.68
C GLY A 50 6.98 -4.99 -26.45
N ARG A 51 7.03 -4.14 -27.47
CA ARG A 51 7.66 -2.81 -27.43
C ARG A 51 6.77 -1.70 -26.87
N PHE A 52 5.48 -1.97 -26.68
CA PHE A 52 4.54 -1.01 -26.14
C PHE A 52 4.37 -1.22 -24.65
N SER A 53 4.54 -0.15 -23.86
CA SER A 53 4.09 -0.16 -22.47
C SER A 53 2.57 -0.06 -22.42
N LEU A 54 1.97 -0.56 -21.34
CA LEU A 54 0.53 -0.46 -21.12
C LEU A 54 0.09 1.02 -21.11
N SER A 55 0.83 1.87 -20.42
CA SER A 55 0.58 3.32 -20.36
C SER A 55 0.64 3.99 -21.74
N LYS A 56 1.52 3.52 -22.64
CA LYS A 56 1.58 4.06 -24.01
C LYS A 56 0.30 3.72 -24.77
N LEU A 57 -0.20 2.49 -24.68
CA LEU A 57 -1.47 2.09 -25.33
C LEU A 57 -2.66 2.89 -24.77
N ILE A 58 -2.71 3.10 -23.45
CA ILE A 58 -3.75 3.95 -22.82
C ILE A 58 -3.70 5.37 -23.38
N ARG A 59 -2.51 5.96 -23.51
CA ARG A 59 -2.35 7.31 -24.09
C ARG A 59 -2.76 7.39 -25.56
N LEU A 60 -2.55 6.32 -26.34
CA LEU A 60 -3.02 6.27 -27.73
C LEU A 60 -4.55 6.31 -27.80
N LEU A 61 -5.25 5.54 -26.97
CA LEU A 61 -6.71 5.60 -26.89
C LEU A 61 -7.20 6.97 -26.44
N ALA A 62 -6.59 7.53 -25.38
CA ALA A 62 -6.94 8.87 -24.91
C ALA A 62 -6.72 9.97 -25.98
N GLY A 63 -5.78 9.76 -26.91
CA GLY A 63 -5.53 10.66 -28.04
C GLY A 63 -6.56 10.56 -29.17
N ILE A 64 -7.39 9.50 -29.23
CA ILE A 64 -8.48 9.35 -30.19
C ILE A 64 -9.83 9.59 -29.51
N ASP A 65 -9.87 10.55 -28.57
CA ASP A 65 -11.06 10.92 -27.78
C ASP A 65 -11.75 9.76 -27.04
N HIS A 66 -11.03 8.67 -26.75
CA HIS A 66 -11.57 7.57 -25.96
C HIS A 66 -11.32 7.77 -24.47
N ARG A 67 -12.38 7.63 -23.69
CA ARG A 67 -12.28 7.55 -22.24
C ARG A 67 -11.84 6.15 -21.83
N VAL A 68 -10.67 6.04 -21.21
CA VAL A 68 -10.18 4.79 -20.63
C VAL A 68 -10.57 4.72 -19.15
N VAL A 69 -11.26 3.65 -18.76
CA VAL A 69 -11.62 3.35 -17.36
C VAL A 69 -10.93 2.05 -16.96
N VAL A 70 -10.18 2.06 -15.85
CA VAL A 70 -9.53 0.87 -15.29
C VAL A 70 -10.30 0.45 -14.05
N GLN A 71 -10.86 -0.76 -14.09
CA GLN A 71 -11.55 -1.36 -12.95
C GLN A 71 -10.66 -2.44 -12.33
N ILE A 72 -10.49 -2.37 -11.01
CA ILE A 72 -9.76 -3.37 -10.22
C ILE A 72 -10.79 -4.10 -9.37
N ILE A 73 -10.83 -5.43 -9.49
CA ILE A 73 -11.74 -6.29 -8.74
C ILE A 73 -10.89 -7.12 -7.77
N ASN A 74 -11.19 -7.02 -6.48
CA ASN A 74 -10.58 -7.88 -5.47
C ASN A 74 -11.38 -9.17 -5.41
N ASP A 75 -10.77 -10.28 -5.83
CA ASP A 75 -11.35 -11.63 -5.82
C ASP A 75 -11.23 -12.33 -4.45
N GLY A 76 -10.61 -11.67 -3.46
CA GLY A 76 -10.51 -12.16 -2.10
C GLY A 76 -9.94 -11.13 -1.13
N SER A 77 -9.79 -11.53 0.14
CA SER A 77 -9.04 -10.74 1.12
C SER A 77 -7.55 -10.87 0.82
N PRO A 78 -6.84 -9.76 0.57
CA PRO A 78 -5.39 -9.82 0.52
C PRO A 78 -4.89 -10.26 1.90
N ASP A 79 -4.25 -11.43 2.00
CA ASP A 79 -3.51 -11.84 3.21
C ASP A 79 -2.19 -11.06 3.30
N PHE A 80 -2.27 -9.74 3.12
CA PHE A 80 -1.16 -8.85 3.34
C PHE A 80 -1.15 -8.53 4.83
N ARG A 81 -0.41 -9.30 5.63
CA ARG A 81 -0.18 -9.05 7.06
C ARG A 81 1.20 -8.42 7.33
N PRO A 82 1.48 -7.19 6.88
CA PRO A 82 2.77 -6.54 7.13
C PRO A 82 3.02 -6.34 8.63
N PHE A 83 1.96 -6.09 9.41
CA PHE A 83 2.06 -5.89 10.86
C PHE A 83 2.21 -7.19 11.66
N ALA A 84 1.86 -8.37 11.12
CA ALA A 84 2.08 -9.64 11.82
C ALA A 84 3.58 -9.97 11.92
N VAL A 85 4.34 -9.64 10.87
CA VAL A 85 5.80 -9.80 10.83
C VAL A 85 6.48 -8.79 11.77
N ILE A 86 6.01 -7.53 11.78
CA ILE A 86 6.53 -6.49 12.68
C ILE A 86 6.21 -6.82 14.15
N ARG A 87 4.98 -7.27 14.47
CA ARG A 87 4.61 -7.68 15.84
C ARG A 87 5.47 -8.82 16.36
N ARG A 88 5.84 -9.81 15.54
CA ARG A 88 6.72 -10.90 15.98
C ARG A 88 8.05 -10.38 16.52
N ARG A 89 8.68 -9.41 15.86
CA ARG A 89 9.97 -8.84 16.33
C ARG A 89 9.84 -8.06 17.63
N HIS A 90 8.76 -7.30 17.81
CA HIS A 90 8.55 -6.53 19.04
C HIS A 90 8.23 -7.44 20.24
N LEU A 91 7.43 -8.48 20.03
CA LEU A 91 7.10 -9.43 21.09
C LEU A 91 8.32 -10.27 21.51
N SER A 92 9.16 -10.70 20.56
CA SER A 92 10.42 -11.41 20.85
C SER A 92 11.44 -10.55 21.61
N ARG A 93 11.47 -9.23 21.39
CA ARG A 93 12.33 -8.31 22.15
C ARG A 93 11.79 -8.04 23.56
N ALA A 94 10.48 -7.88 23.69
CA ALA A 94 9.84 -7.68 24.99
C ALA A 94 10.02 -8.90 25.91
N THR A 95 9.92 -10.12 25.38
CA THR A 95 10.15 -11.34 26.16
C THR A 95 11.62 -11.55 26.51
N ALA A 96 12.55 -11.24 25.61
CA ALA A 96 13.99 -11.31 25.89
C ALA A 96 14.42 -10.33 27.01
N ASN A 97 13.94 -9.08 26.95
CA ASN A 97 14.23 -8.09 27.99
C ASN A 97 13.60 -8.48 29.35
N ALA A 98 12.36 -8.97 29.34
CA ALA A 98 11.70 -9.44 30.56
C ALA A 98 12.34 -10.70 31.19
N ALA A 99 13.08 -11.49 30.41
CA ALA A 99 13.87 -12.62 30.92
C ALA A 99 15.21 -12.16 31.51
N SER A 100 15.81 -11.12 30.94
CA SER A 100 17.05 -10.52 31.42
C SER A 100 16.84 -9.76 32.75
N ASP A 101 15.72 -9.03 32.89
CA ASP A 101 15.39 -8.30 34.13
C ASP A 101 15.15 -9.21 35.35
N ARG A 102 14.73 -10.46 35.12
CA ARG A 102 14.59 -11.44 36.22
C ARG A 102 15.93 -11.97 36.72
N HIS A 103 16.94 -12.05 35.87
CA HIS A 103 18.28 -12.49 36.24
C HIS A 103 19.11 -11.38 36.90
N SER A 104 18.75 -10.11 36.67
CA SER A 104 19.43 -8.94 37.23
C SER A 104 18.82 -8.42 38.55
N ARG A 105 17.86 -9.13 39.16
CA ARG A 105 17.36 -8.78 40.51
C ARG A 105 18.29 -9.41 41.56
N PRO A 106 19.21 -8.66 42.19
CA PRO A 106 19.88 -9.15 43.39
C PRO A 106 18.80 -9.39 44.45
N ALA A 107 18.90 -10.53 45.14
CA ALA A 107 18.14 -10.80 46.35
C ALA A 107 18.47 -9.71 47.37
N ALA A 108 17.64 -8.67 47.41
CA ALA A 108 17.71 -7.65 48.44
C ALA A 108 17.34 -8.31 49.77
N SER A 109 18.39 -8.71 50.47
CA SER A 109 18.38 -9.17 51.84
C SER A 109 17.73 -8.11 52.74
N SER A 110 16.74 -8.57 53.49
CA SER A 110 16.38 -8.17 54.85
C SER A 110 17.23 -7.05 55.49
N ALA A 111 16.66 -5.86 55.57
CA ALA A 111 16.89 -4.91 56.67
C ALA A 111 15.49 -4.49 57.17
N ARG A 112 15.05 -4.98 58.34
CA ARG A 112 15.09 -4.24 59.62
C ARG A 112 14.67 -2.77 59.40
N GLY A 113 13.47 -2.34 59.76
CA GLY A 113 12.89 -2.42 61.09
C GLY A 113 13.03 -1.04 61.75
N ALA A 114 11.99 -0.22 61.64
CA ALA A 114 11.68 0.98 62.44
C ALA A 114 10.45 1.62 61.79
N ASP A 115 9.25 1.34 62.28
CA ASP A 115 8.64 2.10 63.37
C ASP A 115 8.40 3.57 62.97
N ARG A 116 7.17 3.83 62.52
CA ARG A 116 6.43 5.08 62.76
C ARG A 116 4.98 4.93 62.28
N THR A 117 4.12 4.80 63.27
CA THR A 117 2.65 4.82 63.25
C THR A 117 2.08 6.11 62.61
N PRO A 118 0.82 6.08 62.14
CA PRO A 118 0.19 7.20 61.45
C PRO A 118 -0.52 8.15 62.42
N SER A 119 -0.37 9.46 62.22
CA SER A 119 -1.20 10.47 62.88
C SER A 119 -2.33 10.95 61.94
N PRO A 120 -3.58 11.09 62.44
CA PRO A 120 -4.77 11.48 61.66
C PRO A 120 -4.93 13.02 61.57
N PRO A 121 -5.98 13.53 60.89
CA PRO A 121 -5.94 14.77 60.12
C PRO A 121 -6.45 16.01 60.86
N SER A 122 -6.01 17.19 60.41
CA SER A 122 -6.57 18.49 60.77
C SER A 122 -7.05 19.23 59.52
N SER A 123 -8.37 19.29 59.33
CA SER A 123 -9.09 20.39 58.67
C SER A 123 -9.97 21.04 59.76
N PRO A 124 -10.71 22.15 59.54
CA PRO A 124 -10.74 23.14 58.45
C PRO A 124 -10.65 24.60 59.01
N ARG A 125 -10.51 25.62 58.13
CA ARG A 125 -11.02 27.02 58.25
C ARG A 125 -10.30 27.90 57.21
N ASP A 126 -11.00 28.38 56.20
CA ASP A 126 -11.83 29.62 56.14
C ASP A 126 -11.07 30.73 55.40
N GLY A 127 -11.79 31.48 54.57
CA GLY A 127 -11.32 32.70 53.92
C GLY A 127 -11.07 32.53 52.43
N ALA A 128 -12.08 32.57 51.56
CA ALA A 128 -12.68 33.80 51.05
C ALA A 128 -11.64 34.80 50.50
N ARG A 129 -11.47 34.84 49.18
CA ARG A 129 -11.63 36.09 48.41
C ARG A 129 -11.61 35.83 46.90
N LEU A 130 -12.74 36.17 46.29
CA LEU A 130 -12.83 36.67 44.93
C LEU A 130 -11.92 37.89 44.79
N ASP A 131 -11.23 38.03 43.67
CA ASP A 131 -11.05 39.33 43.01
C ASP A 131 -10.83 39.06 41.51
N TRP A 132 -11.84 39.53 40.76
CA TRP A 132 -12.00 39.90 39.35
C TRP A 132 -10.82 39.72 38.37
#